data_AF-A0A6S6ZJU3-F1
#
_entry.id   AF-A0A6S6ZJU3-F1
#
_cell.length_a   1.000
_cell.length_b   1.000
_cell.length_c   1.000
_cell.angle_alpha   90.00
_cell.angle_beta   90.00
_cell.angle_gamma   90.00
#
_symmetry.space_group_name_H-M   'P 1'
#
loop_
_entity.id
_entity.type
_entity.pdbx_description
1 polymer ?
#
loop_
_entity_poly.entity_id
_entity_poly.type
_entity_poly.pdbx_seq_one_letter_code
_entity_poly.pdbx_strand_id
1 'polypeptide(L)'
;MNVHVPAVEVPNDPQELAQAVGTVMYAGDAASQGLDMKVEEMAPGYARLTMRVRADMLNGHKTCHGGFIFALADSAFAFSCNSRNVSTVASGCTIDYLAPGFEGDVLTAVAQERSLAGRTGVYDVTVTNQDGRNVALFRGRSYRIKGQIVGVPDEA
;
A
#
# COMPACT_ATOMS: atom_id res chain seq x y z
N MET A 1 13.43 1.69 -15.95
CA MET A 1 12.39 2.74 -15.89
C MET A 1 12.95 3.85 -15.02
N ASN A 2 13.16 5.05 -15.57
CA ASN A 2 13.47 6.23 -14.77
C ASN A 2 12.17 6.67 -14.10
N VAL A 3 12.09 6.51 -12.78
CA VAL A 3 11.00 7.07 -11.99
C VAL A 3 11.25 8.57 -11.95
N HIS A 4 10.33 9.38 -12.48
CA HIS A 4 10.41 10.84 -12.36
C HIS A 4 10.26 11.18 -10.88
N VAL A 5 11.36 11.60 -10.25
CA VAL A 5 11.34 12.06 -8.86
C VAL A 5 10.94 13.54 -8.89
N PRO A 6 9.75 13.91 -8.40
CA PRO A 6 9.41 15.32 -8.28
C PRO A 6 10.37 15.98 -7.30
N ALA A 7 10.84 17.18 -7.63
CA ALA A 7 11.73 17.98 -6.78
C ALA A 7 10.97 18.45 -5.54
N VAL A 8 10.87 17.57 -4.55
CA VAL A 8 10.31 17.81 -3.22
C VAL A 8 11.48 17.80 -2.25
N GLU A 9 11.61 18.86 -1.44
CA GLU A 9 12.58 18.90 -0.35
C GLU A 9 12.32 17.70 0.58
N VAL A 10 13.36 16.94 0.90
CA VAL A 10 13.23 15.72 1.70
C VAL A 10 13.07 16.11 3.17
N PRO A 11 11.92 15.85 3.81
CA PRO A 11 11.73 16.19 5.21
C PRO A 11 12.68 15.40 6.11
N ASN A 12 13.17 16.05 7.16
CA ASN A 12 14.00 15.39 8.19
C ASN A 12 13.16 14.64 9.23
N ASP A 13 11.92 15.08 9.45
CA ASP A 13 10.99 14.39 10.34
C ASP A 13 10.47 13.09 9.67
N PRO A 14 10.57 11.93 10.32
CA PRO A 14 10.14 10.66 9.73
C PRO A 14 8.65 10.60 9.36
N GLN A 15 7.79 11.29 10.10
CA GLN A 15 6.36 11.31 9.85
C GLN A 15 6.04 12.16 8.62
N GLU A 16 6.65 13.35 8.50
CA GLU A 16 6.55 14.20 7.31
C GLU A 16 7.14 13.51 6.07
N LEU A 17 8.27 12.81 6.22
CA LEU A 17 8.89 12.06 5.12
C LEU A 17 7.95 10.97 4.58
N ALA A 18 7.32 10.20 5.48
CA ALA A 18 6.38 9.15 5.08
C ALA A 18 5.16 9.73 4.33
N GLN A 19 4.66 10.89 4.77
CA GLN A 19 3.55 11.58 4.11
C GLN A 19 3.93 12.13 2.73
N ALA A 20 5.13 12.72 2.60
CA ALA A 20 5.66 13.18 1.31
C ALA A 20 5.83 12.02 0.32
N VAL A 21 6.40 10.91 0.78
CA VAL A 21 6.53 9.67 -0.01
C VAL A 21 5.15 9.17 -0.45
N GLY A 22 4.19 9.06 0.47
CA GLY A 22 2.84 8.61 0.14
C GLY A 22 2.16 9.50 -0.90
N THR A 23 2.32 10.82 -0.79
CA THR A 23 1.78 11.78 -1.76
C THR A 23 2.36 11.56 -3.16
N VAL A 24 3.68 11.44 -3.27
CA VAL A 24 4.36 11.24 -4.56
C VAL A 24 4.06 9.88 -5.17
N MET A 25 4.08 8.81 -4.37
CA MET A 25 3.70 7.47 -4.83
C MET A 25 2.28 7.45 -5.37
N TYR A 26 1.32 7.99 -4.60
CA TYR A 26 -0.09 7.96 -4.97
C TYR A 26 -0.34 8.74 -6.26
N ALA A 27 0.29 9.90 -6.44
CA ALA A 27 0.17 10.69 -7.67
C ALA A 27 0.58 9.91 -8.93
N GLY A 28 1.57 9.01 -8.82
CA GLY A 28 2.02 8.13 -9.90
C GLY A 28 1.31 6.77 -10.00
N ASP A 29 0.46 6.42 -9.04
CA ASP A 29 -0.20 5.11 -8.97
C ASP A 29 -1.60 5.13 -9.60
N ALA A 30 -1.64 4.97 -10.92
CA ALA A 30 -2.90 4.93 -11.67
C ALA A 30 -3.80 3.74 -11.29
N ALA A 31 -3.23 2.64 -10.78
CA ALA A 31 -3.99 1.46 -10.40
C ALA A 31 -4.78 1.72 -9.12
N SER A 32 -4.12 2.22 -8.08
CA SER A 32 -4.80 2.61 -6.83
C SER A 32 -5.83 3.72 -7.08
N GLN A 33 -5.52 4.70 -7.93
CA GLN A 33 -6.49 5.73 -8.32
C GLN A 33 -7.70 5.17 -9.07
N GLY A 34 -7.50 4.29 -10.06
CA GLY A 34 -8.59 3.69 -10.85
C GLY A 34 -9.51 2.75 -10.05
N LEU A 35 -9.00 2.23 -8.93
CA LEU A 35 -9.78 1.44 -7.96
C LEU A 35 -10.45 2.30 -6.89
N ASP A 36 -10.41 3.63 -7.02
CA ASP A 36 -10.91 4.61 -6.03
C ASP A 36 -10.33 4.38 -4.62
N MET A 37 -9.07 3.92 -4.54
CA MET A 37 -8.38 3.77 -3.26
C MET A 37 -8.00 5.13 -2.71
N LYS A 38 -8.04 5.27 -1.38
CA LYS A 38 -7.57 6.47 -0.67
C LYS A 38 -6.47 6.09 0.30
N VAL A 39 -5.39 6.86 0.31
CA VAL A 39 -4.38 6.81 1.37
C VAL A 39 -4.88 7.66 2.53
N GLU A 40 -5.36 7.01 3.58
CA GLU A 40 -5.92 7.68 4.77
C GLU A 40 -4.83 8.13 5.73
N GLU A 41 -3.76 7.34 5.84
CA GLU A 41 -2.69 7.58 6.79
C GLU A 41 -1.38 6.94 6.33
N MET A 42 -0.29 7.66 6.59
CA MET A 42 1.08 7.24 6.29
C MET A 42 1.93 7.52 7.52
N ALA A 43 2.78 6.58 7.90
CA ALA A 43 3.80 6.76 8.94
C ALA A 43 4.99 5.80 8.67
N PRO A 44 6.14 5.94 9.33
CA PRO A 44 7.27 5.03 9.13
C PRO A 44 6.90 3.57 9.38
N GLY A 45 6.94 2.76 8.33
CA GLY A 45 6.58 1.33 8.36
C GLY A 45 5.09 1.07 8.52
N TYR A 46 4.24 2.04 8.20
CA TYR A 46 2.80 1.96 8.33
C TYR A 46 2.07 2.66 7.18
N ALA A 47 0.96 2.08 6.74
CA ALA A 47 0.01 2.74 5.88
C ALA A 47 -1.41 2.23 6.12
N ARG A 48 -2.40 3.13 5.99
CA ARG A 48 -3.83 2.78 6.00
C ARG A 48 -4.47 3.27 4.71
N LEU A 49 -5.07 2.34 3.97
CA LEU A 49 -5.80 2.64 2.75
C LEU A 49 -7.26 2.20 2.85
N THR A 50 -8.16 2.89 2.17
CA THR A 50 -9.55 2.47 1.99
C THR A 50 -9.89 2.26 0.52
N MET A 51 -10.88 1.40 0.24
CA MET A 51 -11.44 1.17 -1.09
C MET A 51 -12.92 0.81 -0.98
N ARG A 52 -13.77 1.47 -1.76
CA ARG A 52 -15.19 1.10 -1.87
C ARG A 52 -15.35 -0.05 -2.85
N VAL A 53 -16.04 -1.11 -2.45
CA VAL A 53 -16.41 -2.20 -3.36
C VAL A 53 -17.52 -1.72 -4.29
N ARG A 54 -17.22 -1.68 -5.59
CA ARG A 54 -18.17 -1.30 -6.64
C ARG A 54 -18.80 -2.53 -7.31
N ALA A 55 -19.90 -2.31 -8.04
CA ALA A 55 -20.60 -3.38 -8.76
C ALA A 55 -19.71 -4.11 -9.79
N ASP A 56 -18.81 -3.40 -10.46
CA ASP A 56 -17.84 -3.95 -11.43
C ASP A 56 -16.72 -4.77 -10.79
N MET A 57 -16.60 -4.74 -9.46
CA MET A 57 -15.61 -5.51 -8.70
C MET A 57 -16.13 -6.87 -8.23
N LEU A 58 -17.40 -7.18 -8.48
CA LEU A 58 -18.01 -8.42 -8.00
C LEU A 58 -17.64 -9.62 -8.87
N ASN A 59 -17.41 -10.77 -8.23
CA ASN A 59 -17.23 -12.06 -8.88
C ASN A 59 -18.58 -12.74 -9.17
N GLY A 60 -18.53 -13.99 -9.68
CA GLY A 60 -19.72 -14.79 -9.99
C GLY A 60 -20.63 -15.12 -8.80
N HIS A 61 -20.13 -14.99 -7.56
CA HIS A 61 -20.89 -15.16 -6.32
C HIS A 61 -21.44 -13.85 -5.76
N LYS A 62 -21.34 -12.74 -6.50
CA LYS A 62 -21.79 -11.40 -6.06
C LYS A 62 -21.07 -10.90 -4.79
N THR A 63 -19.83 -11.32 -4.61
CA THR A 63 -18.91 -10.79 -3.59
C THR A 63 -17.72 -10.13 -4.25
N CYS A 64 -17.02 -9.24 -3.54
CA CYS A 64 -15.80 -8.60 -4.03
C CYS A 64 -14.81 -9.67 -4.51
N HIS A 65 -14.34 -9.55 -5.75
CA HIS A 65 -13.38 -10.48 -6.31
C HIS A 65 -12.08 -10.42 -5.49
N GLY A 66 -11.52 -11.59 -5.12
CA GLY A 66 -10.33 -11.67 -4.27
C GLY A 66 -9.15 -10.87 -4.82
N GLY A 67 -9.03 -10.77 -6.15
CA GLY A 67 -8.02 -9.92 -6.81
C GLY A 67 -8.09 -8.43 -6.44
N PHE A 68 -9.27 -7.85 -6.20
CA PHE A 68 -9.38 -6.45 -5.77
C PHE A 68 -9.06 -6.29 -4.28
N ILE A 69 -9.44 -7.26 -3.44
CA ILE A 69 -9.03 -7.30 -2.03
C ILE A 69 -7.50 -7.42 -1.92
N PHE A 70 -6.90 -8.28 -2.74
CA PHE A 70 -5.45 -8.40 -2.85
C PHE A 70 -4.80 -7.09 -3.29
N ALA A 71 -5.32 -6.44 -4.34
CA ALA A 71 -4.80 -5.16 -4.81
C ALA A 71 -4.80 -4.10 -3.70
N LEU A 72 -5.89 -3.99 -2.92
CA LEU A 72 -5.95 -3.09 -1.76
C LEU A 72 -4.88 -3.42 -0.71
N ALA A 73 -4.73 -4.70 -0.36
CA ALA A 73 -3.75 -5.13 0.63
C ALA A 73 -2.30 -4.89 0.16
N ASP A 74 -2.01 -5.22 -1.10
CA ASP A 74 -0.69 -5.05 -1.72
C ASP A 74 -0.34 -3.56 -1.87
N SER A 75 -1.29 -2.70 -2.25
CA SER A 75 -1.10 -1.26 -2.26
C SER A 75 -0.75 -0.76 -0.86
N ALA A 76 -1.52 -1.10 0.19
CA ALA A 76 -1.19 -0.68 1.55
C ALA A 76 0.20 -1.15 1.99
N PHE A 77 0.58 -2.38 1.64
CA PHE A 77 1.95 -2.88 1.84
C PHE A 77 3.00 -2.06 1.08
N ALA A 78 2.77 -1.73 -0.19
CA ALA A 78 3.69 -0.94 -1.01
C ALA A 78 3.93 0.44 -0.40
N PHE A 79 2.87 1.14 -0.01
CA PHE A 79 2.97 2.44 0.68
C PHE A 79 3.75 2.32 2.00
N SER A 80 3.42 1.33 2.83
CA SER A 80 4.10 1.09 4.11
C SER A 80 5.60 0.79 3.95
N CYS A 81 5.98 -0.12 3.04
CA CYS A 81 7.38 -0.53 2.90
C CYS A 81 8.28 0.52 2.23
N ASN A 82 7.69 1.47 1.51
CA ASN A 82 8.38 2.59 0.88
C ASN A 82 8.43 3.85 1.76
N SER A 83 7.66 3.92 2.85
CA SER A 83 7.51 5.07 3.77
C SER A 83 8.80 5.74 4.26
N ARG A 84 9.96 5.08 4.14
CA ARG A 84 11.28 5.61 4.53
C ARG A 84 12.10 6.13 3.36
N ASN A 85 11.44 6.44 2.24
CA ASN A 85 12.04 7.00 1.03
C ASN A 85 13.18 6.15 0.42
N VAL A 86 13.15 4.84 0.62
CA VAL A 86 14.03 3.90 -0.08
C VAL A 86 13.16 3.09 -1.01
N SER A 87 13.44 3.16 -2.31
CA SER A 87 12.67 2.42 -3.31
C SER A 87 12.66 0.93 -2.98
N THR A 88 11.47 0.39 -2.79
CA THR A 88 11.23 -0.94 -2.26
C THR A 88 10.16 -1.63 -3.09
N VAL A 89 10.42 -2.87 -3.46
CA VAL A 89 9.51 -3.70 -4.26
C VAL A 89 9.08 -4.94 -3.50
N ALA A 90 7.92 -5.49 -3.87
CA ALA A 90 7.47 -6.79 -3.39
C ALA A 90 8.40 -7.89 -3.95
N SER A 91 8.94 -8.73 -3.06
CA SER A 91 9.64 -9.98 -3.39
C SER A 91 8.72 -11.21 -3.27
N GLY A 92 7.47 -10.98 -2.90
CA GLY A 92 6.38 -11.94 -2.84
C GLY A 92 5.55 -11.80 -1.56
N CYS A 93 4.42 -12.50 -1.52
CA CYS A 93 3.43 -12.37 -0.47
C CYS A 93 2.55 -13.62 -0.35
N THR A 94 1.75 -13.66 0.71
CA THR A 94 0.66 -14.60 0.91
C THR A 94 -0.59 -13.83 1.35
N ILE A 95 -1.77 -14.34 1.01
CA ILE A 95 -3.05 -13.78 1.47
C ILE A 95 -4.01 -14.91 1.86
N ASP A 96 -4.69 -14.72 2.98
CA ASP A 96 -5.77 -15.58 3.47
C ASP A 96 -7.08 -14.79 3.46
N TYR A 97 -8.12 -15.32 2.82
CA TYR A 97 -9.45 -14.71 2.77
C TYR A 97 -10.32 -15.31 3.88
N LEU A 98 -10.76 -14.48 4.82
CA LEU A 98 -11.48 -14.90 6.02
C LEU A 98 -13.00 -14.70 5.90
N ALA A 99 -13.43 -13.70 5.15
CA ALA A 99 -14.82 -13.38 4.93
C ALA A 99 -15.04 -12.71 3.55
N PRO A 100 -16.24 -12.81 2.97
CA PRO A 100 -16.58 -12.05 1.77
C PRO A 100 -16.67 -10.55 2.06
N GLY A 101 -16.31 -9.73 1.08
CA GLY A 101 -16.74 -8.33 0.98
C GLY A 101 -17.91 -8.22 0.00
N PHE A 102 -18.79 -7.25 0.20
CA PHE A 102 -19.99 -7.04 -0.60
C PHE A 102 -19.98 -5.69 -1.30
N GLU A 103 -20.81 -5.54 -2.34
CA GLU A 103 -21.03 -4.25 -2.98
C GLU A 103 -21.41 -3.17 -1.94
N GLY A 104 -20.79 -2.01 -2.04
CA GLY A 104 -21.00 -0.90 -1.12
C GLY A 104 -20.15 -0.94 0.15
N ASP A 105 -19.52 -2.07 0.48
CA ASP A 105 -18.55 -2.12 1.59
C ASP A 105 -17.42 -1.12 1.37
N VAL A 106 -16.94 -0.53 2.46
CA VAL A 106 -15.69 0.22 2.49
C VAL A 106 -14.65 -0.65 3.17
N LEU A 107 -13.79 -1.24 2.36
CA LEU A 107 -12.69 -2.07 2.86
C LEU A 107 -11.55 -1.15 3.29
N THR A 108 -10.98 -1.41 4.47
CA THR A 108 -9.83 -0.73 5.03
C THR A 108 -8.68 -1.72 5.16
N ALA A 109 -7.54 -1.44 4.53
CA ALA A 109 -6.31 -2.20 4.69
C ALA A 109 -5.31 -1.42 5.55
N VAL A 110 -4.87 -2.05 6.65
CA VAL A 110 -3.86 -1.49 7.55
C VAL A 110 -2.60 -2.32 7.46
N ALA A 111 -1.53 -1.73 6.93
CA ALA A 111 -0.22 -2.32 6.79
C ALA A 111 0.70 -1.92 7.95
N GLN A 112 1.41 -2.89 8.51
CA GLN A 112 2.36 -2.70 9.62
C GLN A 112 3.65 -3.48 9.37
N GLU A 113 4.79 -2.81 9.52
CA GLU A 113 6.10 -3.44 9.53
C GLU A 113 6.25 -4.38 10.73
N ARG A 114 6.72 -5.60 10.45
CA ARG A 114 7.04 -6.61 11.47
C ARG A 114 8.54 -6.80 11.63
N SER A 115 9.28 -6.70 10.53
CA SER A 115 10.74 -6.73 10.55
C SER A 115 11.32 -5.97 9.37
N LEU A 116 12.49 -5.40 9.59
CA LEU A 116 13.26 -4.72 8.57
C LEU A 116 14.74 -4.93 8.88
N ALA A 117 15.45 -5.63 8.00
CA ALA A 117 16.85 -5.98 8.19
C ALA A 117 17.61 -5.88 6.86
N GLY A 118 18.60 -4.99 6.81
CA GLY A 118 19.39 -4.74 5.60
C GLY A 118 18.50 -4.33 4.42
N ARG A 119 18.35 -5.24 3.45
CA ARG A 119 17.58 -5.01 2.22
C ARG A 119 16.20 -5.65 2.22
N THR A 120 15.83 -6.44 3.23
CA THR A 120 14.55 -7.15 3.27
C THR A 120 13.67 -6.68 4.42
N GLY A 121 12.36 -6.78 4.24
CA GLY A 121 11.39 -6.53 5.30
C GLY A 121 10.17 -7.44 5.20
N VAL A 122 9.44 -7.57 6.31
CA VAL A 122 8.18 -8.32 6.40
C VAL A 122 7.11 -7.40 6.96
N TYR A 123 5.95 -7.41 6.33
CA TYR A 123 4.81 -6.54 6.67
C TYR A 123 3.55 -7.38 6.73
N ASP A 124 2.75 -7.14 7.76
CA ASP A 124 1.42 -7.71 7.87
C ASP A 124 0.39 -6.66 7.48
N VAL A 125 -0.63 -7.07 6.74
CA VAL A 125 -1.77 -6.23 6.36
C VAL A 125 -3.06 -6.92 6.79
N THR A 126 -3.87 -6.20 7.56
CA THR A 126 -5.23 -6.65 7.92
C THR A 126 -6.22 -5.85 7.10
N VAL A 127 -7.13 -6.55 6.41
CA VAL A 127 -8.26 -5.93 5.69
C VAL A 127 -9.53 -6.12 6.48
N THR A 128 -10.22 -5.03 6.82
CA THR A 128 -11.53 -5.04 7.48
C THR A 128 -12.58 -4.32 6.66
N ASN A 129 -13.87 -4.61 6.88
CA ASN A 129 -14.95 -3.76 6.38
C ASN A 129 -15.31 -2.65 7.41
N GLN A 130 -16.31 -1.84 7.09
CA GLN A 130 -16.82 -0.75 7.95
C GLN A 130 -17.36 -1.22 9.31
N ASP A 131 -17.77 -2.48 9.44
CA ASP A 131 -18.30 -3.06 10.68
C ASP A 131 -17.19 -3.68 11.55
N GLY A 132 -15.92 -3.53 11.15
CA GLY A 132 -14.78 -4.11 11.85
C GLY A 132 -14.58 -5.61 11.61
N ARG A 133 -15.28 -6.21 10.64
CA ARG A 133 -15.10 -7.62 10.30
C ARG A 133 -13.82 -7.82 9.50
N ASN A 134 -12.97 -8.76 9.92
CA ASN A 134 -11.79 -9.17 9.15
C ASN A 134 -12.21 -9.88 7.86
N VAL A 135 -11.78 -9.32 6.73
CA VAL A 135 -12.04 -9.80 5.36
C VAL A 135 -10.85 -10.62 4.86
N ALA A 136 -9.63 -10.13 5.05
CA ALA A 136 -8.42 -10.83 4.63
C ALA A 136 -7.21 -10.48 5.52
N LEU A 137 -6.24 -11.40 5.54
CA LEU A 137 -4.91 -11.20 6.13
C LEU A 137 -3.86 -11.40 5.05
N PHE A 138 -2.93 -10.46 4.93
CA PHE A 138 -1.87 -10.50 3.94
C PHE A 138 -0.51 -10.35 4.63
N ARG A 139 0.49 -11.08 4.14
CA ARG A 139 1.88 -10.92 4.55
C ARG A 139 2.76 -10.67 3.33
N GLY A 140 3.36 -9.48 3.29
CA GLY A 140 4.27 -9.04 2.23
C GLY A 140 5.73 -9.17 2.64
N ARG A 141 6.58 -9.54 1.69
CA ARG A 141 8.04 -9.53 1.83
C ARG A 141 8.62 -8.49 0.90
N SER A 142 9.31 -7.50 1.45
CA SER A 142 9.87 -6.39 0.68
C SER A 142 11.35 -6.59 0.35
N TYR A 143 11.82 -5.96 -0.73
CA TYR A 143 13.23 -5.88 -1.09
C TYR A 143 13.61 -4.47 -1.55
N ARG A 144 14.61 -3.88 -0.91
CA ARG A 144 15.13 -2.55 -1.22
C ARG A 144 16.02 -2.58 -2.46
N ILE A 145 15.73 -1.68 -3.39
CA ILE A 145 16.50 -1.43 -4.61
C ILE A 145 17.16 -0.05 -4.56
N LYS A 146 18.05 0.24 -5.51
CA LYS A 146 18.64 1.58 -5.62
C LYS A 146 17.55 2.56 -6.06
N GLY A 147 17.45 3.69 -5.36
CA GLY A 147 16.52 4.76 -5.69
C GLY A 147 15.83 5.33 -4.46
N GLN A 148 15.31 6.54 -4.64
CA GLN A 148 14.45 7.24 -3.71
C GLN A 148 13.18 7.66 -4.45
N ILE A 149 12.15 8.00 -3.70
CA ILE A 149 10.83 8.38 -4.22
C ILE A 149 10.63 9.89 -4.19
N VAL A 150 11.13 10.54 -3.13
CA VAL A 150 11.16 12.00 -2.99
C VAL A 150 12.61 12.47 -2.87
N GLY A 151 12.88 13.68 -3.34
CA GLY A 151 14.21 14.29 -3.35
C GLY A 151 14.65 14.73 -4.74
N VAL A 152 15.87 15.27 -4.83
CA VAL A 152 16.48 15.58 -6.11
C VAL A 152 17.14 14.30 -6.63
N PRO A 153 16.96 13.90 -7.90
CA PRO A 153 17.73 12.80 -8.47
C PRO A 153 19.23 13.07 -8.25
N ASP A 154 19.98 12.08 -7.77
CA ASP A 154 21.44 12.15 -7.81
C ASP A 154 21.85 12.47 -9.26
N GLU A 155 22.54 13.58 -9.48
CA GLU A 155 23.20 13.84 -10.76
C GLU A 155 24.19 12.69 -10.99
N ALA A 156 23.93 11.90 -12.02
CA ALA A 156 24.78 10.79 -12.44
C ALA A 156 26.09 11.28 -13.06
#